data_AF-A0A974WVT4-F1
#
_entry.id   AF-A0A974WVT4-F1
#
_cell.length_a   1.000
_cell.length_b   1.000
_cell.length_c   1.000
_cell.angle_alpha   90.00
_cell.angle_beta   90.00
_cell.angle_gamma   90.00
#
_symmetry.space_group_name_H-M   'P 1'
#
loop_
_entity.id
_entity.type
_entity.pdbx_description
1 polymer ?
#
loop_
_entity_poly.entity_id
_entity_poly.type
_entity_poly.pdbx_seq_one_letter_code
_entity_poly.pdbx_strand_id
1 'polypeptide(L)'
;MMKKSAFVFLYLFLLILLSAGSIFLILYLYDCSAFFRSLFEGGQDAAIGPVASGAGFSAQSKMVGRISLYIFMGIIVVQFMAFFLAFTILRLIRKSSEQIELKLKKIENADIFLDLPLYVGLFGTVASFIVMTFNPQTSRLIAYSSTLIGIIFSVFLRTTVLFPTRQHLLVKKSEHLAGE
;
A
#
# COMPACT_ATOMS: atom_id res chain seq x y z
N MET A 1 -4.16 -26.02 -19.22
CA MET A 1 -3.00 -25.33 -18.59
C MET A 1 -2.93 -23.81 -18.91
N MET A 2 -3.41 -23.34 -20.08
CA MET A 2 -3.34 -21.93 -20.50
C MET A 2 -4.15 -20.93 -19.65
N LYS A 3 -5.32 -21.29 -19.09
CA LYS A 3 -6.16 -20.37 -18.29
C LYS A 3 -5.47 -19.86 -17.00
N LYS A 4 -4.57 -20.64 -16.40
CA LYS A 4 -3.87 -20.25 -15.16
C LYS A 4 -2.77 -19.22 -15.45
N SER A 5 -2.05 -19.39 -16.57
CA SER A 5 -1.05 -18.44 -17.04
C SER A 5 -1.69 -17.12 -17.48
N ALA A 6 -2.76 -17.18 -18.29
CA ALA A 6 -3.49 -15.98 -18.72
C ALA A 6 -4.04 -15.14 -17.55
N PHE A 7 -4.51 -15.80 -16.49
CA PHE A 7 -4.98 -15.09 -15.30
C PHE A 7 -3.84 -14.43 -14.53
N VAL A 8 -2.66 -15.07 -14.43
CA VAL A 8 -1.46 -14.49 -13.83
C VAL A 8 -0.98 -13.29 -14.65
N PHE A 9 -0.92 -13.41 -15.97
CA PHE A 9 -0.54 -12.30 -16.87
C PHE A 9 -1.50 -11.12 -16.76
N LEU A 10 -2.81 -11.37 -16.76
CA LEU A 10 -3.83 -10.33 -16.53
C LEU A 10 -3.64 -9.66 -15.16
N TYR A 11 -3.29 -10.45 -14.14
CA TYR A 11 -3.08 -9.95 -12.79
C TYR A 11 -1.82 -9.07 -12.67
N LEU A 12 -0.73 -9.50 -13.31
CA LEU A 12 0.52 -8.75 -13.41
C LEU A 12 0.33 -7.46 -14.20
N PHE A 13 -0.46 -7.52 -15.27
CA PHE A 13 -0.86 -6.35 -16.04
C PHE A 13 -1.68 -5.36 -15.21
N LEU A 14 -2.68 -5.82 -14.46
CA LEU A 14 -3.46 -4.97 -13.55
C LEU A 14 -2.57 -4.31 -12.48
N LEU A 15 -1.62 -5.05 -11.93
CA LEU A 15 -0.66 -4.54 -10.95
C LEU A 15 0.20 -3.42 -11.53
N ILE A 16 0.76 -3.64 -12.73
CA ILE A 16 1.55 -2.64 -13.45
C ILE A 16 0.70 -1.41 -13.76
N LEU A 17 -0.55 -1.60 -14.19
CA LEU A 17 -1.44 -0.51 -14.55
C LEU A 17 -1.85 0.32 -13.33
N LEU A 18 -2.10 -0.32 -12.19
CA LEU A 18 -2.46 0.35 -10.94
C LEU A 18 -1.28 1.08 -10.31
N SER A 19 -0.08 0.50 -10.37
CA SER A 19 1.14 1.17 -9.92
C SER A 19 1.52 2.33 -10.83
N ALA A 20 1.53 2.12 -12.16
CA ALA A 20 1.79 3.18 -13.13
C ALA A 20 0.74 4.30 -13.05
N GLY A 21 -0.53 3.97 -12.88
CA GLY A 21 -1.61 4.93 -12.67
C GLY A 21 -1.43 5.74 -11.39
N SER A 22 -1.01 5.10 -10.29
CA SER A 22 -0.71 5.80 -9.03
C SER A 22 0.50 6.72 -9.16
N ILE A 23 1.55 6.28 -9.86
CA ILE A 23 2.74 7.10 -10.15
C ILE A 23 2.34 8.30 -11.01
N PHE A 24 1.59 8.07 -12.09
CA PHE A 24 1.11 9.14 -12.97
C PHE A 24 0.24 10.13 -12.20
N LEU A 25 -0.68 9.66 -11.36
CA LEU A 25 -1.55 10.51 -10.55
C LEU A 25 -0.73 11.39 -9.59
N ILE A 26 0.24 10.84 -8.89
CA ILE A 26 1.04 11.62 -7.93
C ILE A 26 1.94 12.63 -8.67
N LEU A 27 2.50 12.28 -9.83
CA LEU A 27 3.24 13.24 -10.67
C LEU A 27 2.31 14.35 -11.19
N TYR A 28 1.13 14.00 -11.67
CA TYR A 28 0.12 14.94 -12.12
C TYR A 28 -0.32 15.87 -10.99
N LEU A 29 -0.54 15.34 -9.78
CA LEU A 29 -0.88 16.15 -8.61
C LEU A 29 0.25 17.09 -8.22
N TYR A 30 1.51 16.66 -8.35
CA TYR A 30 2.66 17.51 -8.06
C TYR A 30 2.80 18.67 -9.06
N ASP A 31 2.50 18.44 -10.34
CA ASP A 31 2.58 19.48 -11.37
C ASP A 31 1.34 20.39 -11.38
N CYS A 32 0.15 19.84 -11.12
CA CYS A 32 -1.13 20.54 -11.26
C CYS A 32 -1.63 21.21 -9.97
N SER A 33 -1.20 20.73 -8.78
CA SER A 33 -1.69 21.24 -7.48
C SER A 33 -0.58 21.90 -6.67
N ALA A 34 -0.69 23.22 -6.51
CA ALA A 34 0.19 23.99 -5.63
C ALA A 34 0.14 23.50 -4.17
N PHE A 35 -1.04 23.06 -3.71
CA PHE A 35 -1.19 22.48 -2.37
C PHE A 35 -0.38 21.18 -2.25
N PHE A 36 -0.55 20.23 -3.18
CA PHE A 36 0.17 18.96 -3.12
C PHE A 36 1.69 19.18 -3.21
N ARG A 37 2.13 20.07 -4.08
CA ARG A 37 3.54 20.46 -4.19
C ARG A 37 4.09 21.04 -2.89
N SER A 38 3.33 21.91 -2.22
CA SER A 38 3.72 22.53 -0.95
C SER A 38 3.91 21.52 0.20
N LEU A 39 3.20 20.37 0.16
CA LEU A 39 3.37 19.28 1.13
C LEU A 39 4.76 18.63 1.08
N PHE A 40 5.43 18.69 -0.08
CA PHE A 40 6.74 18.08 -0.29
C PHE A 40 7.88 19.10 -0.26
N GLU A 41 7.67 20.29 -0.82
CA GLU A 41 8.69 21.36 -0.85
C GLU A 41 8.88 22.06 0.52
N GLY A 42 8.01 21.77 1.49
CA GLY A 42 8.01 22.41 2.80
C GLY A 42 7.34 23.78 2.69
N GLY A 43 6.06 23.84 3.03
CA GLY A 43 5.26 25.06 2.97
C GLY A 43 5.83 26.19 3.81
N GLN A 44 6.74 26.98 3.25
CA GLN A 44 7.15 28.28 3.78
C GLN A 44 6.41 29.44 3.11
N ASP A 45 5.80 29.24 1.94
CA ASP A 45 5.07 30.31 1.26
C ASP A 45 3.72 30.67 1.93
N ALA A 46 3.26 29.89 2.90
CA ALA A 46 1.91 30.06 3.47
C ALA A 46 1.85 30.63 4.91
N ALA A 47 2.96 30.80 5.63
CA ALA A 47 2.87 31.14 7.07
C ALA A 47 3.92 32.09 7.67
N ILE A 48 5.04 32.39 7.00
CA ILE A 48 6.03 33.34 7.54
C ILE A 48 6.39 34.31 6.43
N GLY A 49 6.27 35.62 6.71
CA GLY A 49 6.50 36.71 5.75
C GLY A 49 7.85 36.65 5.05
N PRO A 50 8.11 37.52 4.05
CA PRO A 50 9.14 37.35 3.05
C PRO A 50 10.54 37.36 3.69
N VAL A 51 11.02 36.21 4.14
CA VAL A 51 12.42 35.98 4.43
C VAL A 51 13.11 35.87 3.09
N ALA A 52 14.09 36.76 2.85
CA ALA A 52 14.86 36.86 1.63
C ALA A 52 15.41 35.48 1.22
N SER A 53 14.67 34.83 0.33
CA SER A 53 15.00 33.53 -0.20
C SER A 53 16.14 33.73 -1.18
N GLY A 54 17.38 33.56 -0.72
CA GLY A 54 18.52 33.48 -1.62
C GLY A 54 18.26 32.38 -2.65
N ALA A 55 18.59 32.62 -3.93
CA ALA A 55 18.28 31.71 -5.03
C ALA A 55 18.68 30.23 -4.75
N GLY A 56 19.75 30.01 -3.97
CA GLY A 56 20.18 28.68 -3.52
C GLY A 56 19.20 27.94 -2.60
N PHE A 57 18.50 28.63 -1.69
CA PHE A 57 17.54 28.00 -0.76
C PHE A 57 16.26 27.55 -1.49
N SER A 58 15.80 28.33 -2.47
CA SER A 58 14.66 27.97 -3.32
C SER A 58 14.95 26.80 -4.26
N ALA A 59 16.20 26.64 -4.68
CA ALA A 59 16.63 25.50 -5.50
C ALA A 59 16.77 24.22 -4.65
N GLN A 60 17.29 24.34 -3.43
CA GLN A 60 17.50 23.21 -2.52
C GLN A 60 16.18 22.63 -1.99
N SER A 61 15.20 23.47 -1.62
CA SER A 61 13.86 23.02 -1.19
C SER A 61 13.12 22.23 -2.28
N LYS A 62 13.20 22.68 -3.54
CA LYS A 62 12.65 21.95 -4.70
C LYS A 62 13.34 20.60 -4.91
N MET A 63 14.66 20.54 -4.80
CA MET A 63 15.41 19.28 -4.96
C MET A 63 15.07 18.28 -3.84
N VAL A 64 15.02 18.74 -2.59
CA VAL A 64 14.64 17.91 -1.44
C VAL A 64 13.19 17.42 -1.58
N GLY A 65 12.25 18.30 -1.95
CA GLY A 65 10.86 17.92 -2.16
C GLY A 65 10.68 16.85 -3.25
N ARG A 66 11.44 16.94 -4.34
CA ARG A 66 11.47 15.89 -5.39
C ARG A 66 12.00 14.56 -4.87
N ILE A 67 13.08 14.57 -4.10
CA ILE A 67 13.64 13.35 -3.50
C ILE A 67 12.61 12.70 -2.56
N SER A 68 11.97 13.49 -1.70
CA SER A 68 10.93 13.00 -0.80
C SER A 68 9.72 12.44 -1.55
N LEU A 69 9.34 13.06 -2.67
CA LEU A 69 8.28 12.53 -3.55
C LEU A 69 8.67 11.16 -4.12
N TYR A 70 9.90 10.97 -4.61
CA TYR A 70 10.33 9.65 -5.09
C TYR A 70 10.36 8.58 -4.00
N ILE A 71 10.69 8.95 -2.77
CA ILE A 71 10.64 8.03 -1.63
C ILE A 71 9.19 7.64 -1.32
N PHE A 72 8.28 8.61 -1.29
CA PHE A 72 6.85 8.35 -1.12
C PHE A 72 6.31 7.43 -2.23
N MET A 73 6.68 7.68 -3.49
CA MET A 73 6.32 6.82 -4.62
C MET A 73 6.83 5.39 -4.44
N GLY A 74 8.09 5.24 -4.02
CA GLY A 74 8.68 3.93 -3.77
C GLY A 74 7.89 3.15 -2.73
N ILE A 75 7.54 3.80 -1.62
CA ILE A 75 6.71 3.20 -0.56
C ILE A 75 5.35 2.76 -1.14
N ILE A 76 4.65 3.61 -1.87
CA ILE A 76 3.34 3.30 -2.47
C ILE A 76 3.42 2.08 -3.41
N VAL A 77 4.47 1.98 -4.23
CA VAL A 77 4.65 0.82 -5.13
C VAL A 77 4.83 -0.48 -4.34
N VAL A 78 5.69 -0.47 -3.31
CA VAL A 78 5.88 -1.65 -2.45
C VAL A 78 4.59 -1.97 -1.67
N GLN A 79 3.83 -0.96 -1.27
CA GLN A 79 2.55 -1.08 -0.58
C GLN A 79 1.52 -1.84 -1.43
N PHE A 80 1.42 -1.48 -2.71
CA PHE A 80 0.58 -2.20 -3.66
C PHE A 80 1.09 -3.63 -3.86
N MET A 81 2.39 -3.84 -4.03
CA MET A 81 2.97 -5.18 -4.18
C MET A 81 2.59 -6.09 -3.00
N ALA A 82 2.70 -5.59 -1.77
CA ALA A 82 2.34 -6.33 -0.56
C ALA A 82 0.84 -6.67 -0.50
N PHE A 83 -0.01 -5.71 -0.82
CA PHE A 83 -1.47 -5.92 -0.91
C PHE A 83 -1.81 -7.01 -1.93
N PHE A 84 -1.19 -6.97 -3.10
CA PHE A 84 -1.42 -7.96 -4.15
C PHE A 84 -0.91 -9.35 -3.78
N LEU A 85 0.24 -9.46 -3.10
CA LEU A 85 0.76 -10.74 -2.64
C LEU A 85 -0.18 -11.39 -1.63
N ALA A 86 -0.62 -10.63 -0.62
CA ALA A 86 -1.59 -11.07 0.38
C ALA A 86 -2.88 -11.57 -0.26
N PHE A 87 -3.40 -10.80 -1.21
CA PHE A 87 -4.62 -11.13 -1.93
C PHE A 87 -4.47 -12.37 -2.83
N THR A 88 -3.31 -12.55 -3.46
CA THR A 88 -3.01 -13.70 -4.33
C THR A 88 -2.93 -14.99 -3.51
N ILE A 89 -2.25 -14.96 -2.38
CA ILE A 89 -2.17 -16.10 -1.45
C ILE A 89 -3.58 -16.50 -1.00
N LEU A 90 -4.42 -15.53 -0.63
CA LEU A 90 -5.77 -15.80 -0.18
C LEU A 90 -6.68 -16.37 -1.29
N ARG A 91 -6.54 -15.85 -2.52
CA ARG A 91 -7.23 -16.43 -3.70
C ARG A 91 -6.76 -17.83 -4.02
N LEU A 92 -5.46 -18.11 -3.89
CA LEU A 92 -4.90 -19.44 -4.12
C LEU A 92 -5.50 -20.45 -3.13
N ILE A 93 -5.54 -20.10 -1.85
CA ILE A 93 -6.15 -20.94 -0.81
C ILE A 93 -7.66 -21.13 -1.06
N ARG A 94 -8.38 -20.07 -1.49
CA ARG A 94 -9.80 -20.18 -1.83
C ARG A 94 -10.05 -21.14 -3.00
N LYS A 95 -9.14 -21.19 -3.99
CA LYS A 95 -9.26 -22.04 -5.18
C LYS A 95 -8.76 -23.47 -4.98
N SER A 96 -7.98 -23.74 -3.93
CA SER A 96 -7.55 -25.10 -3.59
C SER A 96 -8.74 -26.00 -3.28
N SER A 97 -8.76 -27.17 -3.91
CA SER A 97 -9.76 -28.25 -3.76
C SER A 97 -9.36 -29.23 -2.64
N GLU A 98 -8.87 -28.69 -1.52
CA GLU A 98 -8.48 -29.49 -0.36
C GLU A 98 -9.67 -29.71 0.57
N GLN A 99 -9.56 -30.74 1.43
CA GLN A 99 -10.51 -31.00 2.49
C GLN A 99 -10.75 -29.74 3.35
N ILE A 100 -12.00 -29.53 3.78
CA ILE A 100 -12.46 -28.30 4.42
C ILE A 100 -11.59 -27.94 5.63
N GLU A 101 -11.15 -28.93 6.43
CA GLU A 101 -10.28 -28.70 7.58
C GLU A 101 -8.87 -28.20 7.22
N LEU A 102 -8.24 -28.80 6.20
CA LEU A 102 -6.93 -28.36 5.72
C LEU A 102 -7.00 -26.94 5.14
N LYS A 103 -8.11 -26.60 4.48
CA LYS A 103 -8.37 -25.27 3.96
C LYS A 103 -8.55 -24.23 5.06
N LEU A 104 -9.24 -24.59 6.14
CA LEU A 104 -9.43 -23.72 7.30
C LEU A 104 -8.07 -23.41 7.96
N LYS A 105 -7.25 -24.45 8.17
CA LYS A 105 -5.90 -24.31 8.75
C LYS A 105 -4.96 -23.47 7.87
N LYS A 106 -5.06 -23.59 6.54
CA LYS A 106 -4.29 -22.74 5.61
C LYS A 106 -4.74 -21.28 5.63
N ILE A 107 -6.04 -20.99 5.79
CA ILE A 107 -6.54 -19.62 5.93
C ILE A 107 -6.08 -18.99 7.24
N GLU A 108 -6.07 -19.76 8.32
CA GLU A 108 -5.54 -19.32 9.61
C GLU A 108 -4.04 -18.99 9.51
N ASN A 109 -3.26 -19.87 8.88
CA ASN A 109 -1.84 -19.58 8.64
C ASN A 109 -1.63 -18.42 7.65
N ALA A 110 -2.62 -18.11 6.81
CA ALA A 110 -2.52 -17.01 5.85
C ALA A 110 -2.90 -15.64 6.44
N ASP A 111 -3.43 -15.59 7.66
CA ASP A 111 -3.81 -14.34 8.34
C ASP A 111 -2.59 -13.41 8.47
N ILE A 112 -1.39 -13.97 8.69
CA ILE A 112 -0.13 -13.22 8.75
C ILE A 112 0.18 -12.45 7.46
N PHE A 113 -0.23 -12.95 6.29
CA PHE A 113 -0.02 -12.25 5.02
C PHE A 113 -0.99 -11.08 4.87
N LEU A 114 -2.12 -11.07 5.56
CA LEU A 114 -3.06 -9.93 5.54
C LEU A 114 -2.50 -8.72 6.30
N ASP A 115 -1.53 -8.95 7.17
CA ASP A 115 -0.79 -7.91 7.89
C ASP A 115 0.45 -7.45 7.09
N LEU A 116 0.74 -8.05 5.93
CA LEU A 116 1.88 -7.68 5.09
C LEU A 116 1.85 -6.20 4.64
N PRO A 117 0.71 -5.63 4.19
CA PRO A 117 0.63 -4.20 3.94
C PRO A 117 0.93 -3.37 5.21
N LEU A 118 0.50 -3.81 6.39
CA LEU A 118 0.80 -3.10 7.62
C LEU A 118 2.32 -3.06 7.90
N TYR A 119 3.02 -4.18 7.70
CA TYR A 119 4.48 -4.23 7.86
C TYR A 119 5.22 -3.36 6.85
N VAL A 120 4.77 -3.31 5.59
CA VAL A 120 5.35 -2.38 4.61
C VAL A 120 5.06 -0.93 4.99
N GLY A 121 3.88 -0.63 5.52
CA GLY A 121 3.54 0.71 5.99
C GLY A 121 4.46 1.17 7.12
N LEU A 122 4.77 0.27 8.06
CA LEU A 122 5.74 0.49 9.14
C LEU A 122 7.16 0.66 8.59
N PHE A 123 7.58 -0.18 7.65
CA PHE A 123 8.87 -0.01 6.97
C PHE A 123 8.96 1.37 6.30
N GLY A 124 7.89 1.82 5.64
CA GLY A 124 7.81 3.15 5.04
C GLY A 124 7.94 4.28 6.06
N THR A 125 7.44 4.13 7.30
CA THR A 125 7.69 5.12 8.36
C THR A 125 9.16 5.19 8.76
N VAL A 126 9.82 4.03 8.92
CA VAL A 126 11.25 3.99 9.24
C VAL A 126 12.06 4.62 8.11
N ALA A 127 11.74 4.30 6.85
CA ALA A 127 12.35 4.93 5.69
C ALA A 127 12.11 6.45 5.65
N SER A 128 10.92 6.91 6.03
CA SER A 128 10.59 8.34 6.10
C SER A 128 11.42 9.08 7.15
N PHE A 129 11.67 8.46 8.30
CA PHE A 129 12.50 9.07 9.35
C PHE A 129 13.96 9.25 8.96
N ILE A 130 14.49 8.39 8.08
CA ILE A 130 15.84 8.61 7.52
C ILE A 130 15.93 9.94 6.75
N VAL A 131 14.81 10.38 6.14
CA VAL A 131 14.73 11.62 5.35
C VAL A 131 14.39 12.84 6.22
N MET A 132 14.09 12.64 7.51
CA MET A 132 13.68 13.70 8.44
C MET A 132 14.72 14.82 8.57
N THR A 133 16.00 14.48 8.40
CA THR A 133 17.13 15.43 8.43
C THR A 133 17.03 16.50 7.34
N PHE A 134 16.38 16.21 6.20
CA PHE A 134 16.25 17.17 5.10
C PHE A 134 15.01 18.04 5.23
N ASN A 135 13.86 17.42 5.49
CA ASN A 135 12.61 18.15 5.71
C ASN A 135 11.73 17.38 6.72
N PRO A 136 11.61 17.87 7.96
CA PRO A 136 10.86 17.16 8.99
C PRO A 136 9.34 17.19 8.76
N GLN A 137 8.81 18.19 8.04
CA GLN A 137 7.38 18.23 7.70
C GLN A 137 7.04 17.15 6.67
N THR A 138 7.81 17.10 5.57
CA THR A 138 7.60 16.11 4.51
C THR A 138 7.81 14.69 5.03
N SER A 139 8.85 14.46 5.84
CA SER A 139 9.11 13.16 6.46
C SER A 139 7.93 12.66 7.31
N ARG A 140 7.36 13.52 8.16
CA ARG A 140 6.18 13.17 8.96
C ARG A 140 4.97 12.85 8.09
N LEU A 141 4.76 13.62 7.03
CA LEU A 141 3.65 13.39 6.10
C LEU A 141 3.76 12.02 5.43
N ILE A 142 4.94 11.66 4.92
CA ILE A 142 5.20 10.36 4.31
C ILE A 142 5.00 9.25 5.34
N ALA A 143 5.50 9.44 6.57
CA ALA A 143 5.33 8.48 7.65
C ALA A 143 3.85 8.22 7.96
N TYR A 144 3.08 9.28 8.25
CA TYR A 144 1.65 9.15 8.57
C TYR A 144 0.86 8.55 7.41
N SER A 145 1.15 8.96 6.18
CA SER A 145 0.48 8.46 4.99
C SER A 145 0.78 6.97 4.76
N SER A 146 2.04 6.56 4.89
CA SER A 146 2.49 5.17 4.71
C SER A 146 1.78 4.21 5.67
N THR A 147 1.73 4.54 6.97
CA THR A 147 1.03 3.72 7.97
C THR A 147 -0.47 3.68 7.71
N LEU A 148 -1.08 4.83 7.44
CA LEU A 148 -2.52 4.90 7.21
C LEU A 148 -2.95 4.03 6.03
N ILE A 149 -2.22 4.12 4.91
CA ILE A 149 -2.49 3.30 3.73
C ILE A 149 -2.30 1.80 4.05
N GLY A 150 -1.25 1.44 4.78
CA GLY A 150 -1.02 0.06 5.21
C GLY A 150 -2.15 -0.50 6.07
N ILE A 151 -2.66 0.28 7.03
CA ILE A 151 -3.81 -0.09 7.86
C ILE A 151 -5.05 -0.27 6.99
N ILE A 152 -5.38 0.71 6.14
CA ILE A 152 -6.56 0.65 5.27
C ILE A 152 -6.51 -0.61 4.39
N PHE A 153 -5.37 -0.91 3.79
CA PHE A 153 -5.19 -2.08 2.94
C PHE A 153 -5.32 -3.39 3.72
N SER A 154 -4.72 -3.50 4.90
CA SER A 154 -4.84 -4.68 5.76
C SER A 154 -6.29 -4.91 6.20
N VAL A 155 -6.98 -3.87 6.67
CA VAL A 155 -8.40 -3.93 7.06
C VAL A 155 -9.28 -4.29 5.88
N PHE A 156 -9.04 -3.68 4.71
CA PHE A 156 -9.80 -3.98 3.49
C PHE A 156 -9.67 -5.46 3.10
N LEU A 157 -8.46 -6.03 3.12
CA LEU A 157 -8.24 -7.45 2.85
C LEU A 157 -9.00 -8.34 3.84
N ARG A 158 -8.96 -7.98 5.13
CA ARG A 158 -9.61 -8.75 6.20
C ARG A 158 -11.14 -8.70 6.07
N THR A 159 -11.71 -7.53 5.86
CA THR A 159 -13.17 -7.37 5.77
C THR A 159 -13.75 -7.93 4.48
N THR A 160 -13.12 -7.67 3.33
CA THR A 160 -13.71 -8.06 2.04
C THR A 160 -13.41 -9.50 1.63
N VAL A 161 -12.27 -10.05 2.06
CA VAL A 161 -11.82 -11.36 1.59
C VAL A 161 -11.82 -12.40 2.71
N LEU A 162 -11.27 -12.10 3.89
CA LEU A 162 -11.17 -13.09 4.97
C LEU A 162 -12.54 -13.37 5.59
N PHE A 163 -13.28 -12.34 5.99
CA PHE A 163 -14.57 -12.47 6.67
C PHE A 163 -15.57 -13.37 5.92
N PRO A 164 -15.89 -13.14 4.63
CA PRO A 164 -16.83 -14.02 3.93
C PRO A 164 -16.27 -15.43 3.73
N THR A 165 -14.95 -15.59 3.52
CA THR A 165 -14.36 -16.93 3.32
C THR A 165 -14.46 -17.77 4.58
N ARG A 166 -14.19 -17.19 5.76
CA ARG A 166 -14.34 -17.89 7.04
C ARG A 166 -15.80 -18.29 7.26
N GLN A 167 -16.75 -17.38 7.05
CA GLN A 167 -18.18 -17.66 7.22
C GLN A 167 -18.66 -18.80 6.31
N HIS A 168 -18.32 -18.79 5.02
CA HIS A 168 -18.71 -19.85 4.09
C HIS A 168 -18.12 -21.23 4.46
N LEU A 169 -16.90 -21.27 4.99
CA LEU A 169 -16.27 -22.55 5.36
C LEU A 169 -16.82 -23.10 6.68
N LEU A 170 -17.18 -22.23 7.62
CA LEU A 170 -17.82 -22.63 8.88
C LEU A 170 -19.20 -23.24 8.63
N VAL A 171 -20.01 -22.63 7.75
CA VAL A 171 -21.33 -23.16 7.35
C VAL A 171 -21.17 -24.54 6.68
N LYS A 172 -20.24 -24.68 5.75
CA LYS A 172 -19.97 -25.99 5.10
C LYS A 172 -19.49 -27.05 6.08
N LYS A 173 -18.71 -26.66 7.10
CA LYS A 173 -18.26 -27.58 8.15
C LYS A 173 -19.44 -28.04 9.01
N SER A 174 -20.36 -27.14 9.39
CA SER A 174 -21.56 -27.52 10.17
C SER A 174 -22.53 -28.40 9.39
N GLU A 175 -22.70 -28.17 8.09
CA GLU A 175 -23.54 -29.04 7.24
C GLU A 175 -22.96 -30.45 7.09
N HIS A 176 -21.64 -30.57 6.93
CA HIS A 176 -20.97 -31.89 6.87
C HIS A 176 -21.12 -32.67 8.18
N LEU A 177 -21.02 -32.00 9.33
CA LEU A 177 -21.18 -32.63 10.65
C LEU A 177 -22.64 -32.98 11.01
N ALA A 178 -23.62 -32.40 10.33
CA ALA A 178 -25.05 -32.69 10.55
C ALA A 178 -25.60 -33.75 9.59
N GLY A 179 -24.83 -34.15 8.57
CA GLY A 179 -25.17 -35.19 7.61
C GLY A 179 -24.48 -36.54 7.85
N GLU A 180 -23.57 -36.61 8.84
CA GLU A 180 -23.05 -37.85 9.45
C GLU A 180 -23.84 -38.18 10.72
#